data_AF-A0A7V9MAX3-F1
#
_entry.id   AF-A0A7V9MAX3-F1
#
_cell.length_a   1.000
_cell.length_b   1.000
_cell.length_c   1.000
_cell.angle_alpha   90.00
_cell.angle_beta   90.00
_cell.angle_gamma   90.00
#
_symmetry.space_group_name_H-M   'P 1'
#
loop_
_entity.id
_entity.type
_entity.pdbx_description
1 polymer ?
#
loop_
_entity_poly.entity_id
_entity_poly.type
_entity_poly.pdbx_seq_one_letter_code
_entity_poly.pdbx_strand_id
1 'polypeptide(L)' 'MEQARAVLTRLERIDALKQAEVPAAVLLDEVRALLTEAEAWVGADRPGETATDALARSREAFLAGAPAADAALVAR' A
#
# COMPACT_ATOMS: atom_id res chain seq x y z
N MET A 1 2.25 -14.78 -4.35
CA MET A 1 1.62 -13.51 -3.92
C MET A 1 1.18 -13.61 -2.47
N GLU A 2 2.14 -13.66 -1.56
CA GLU A 2 1.89 -13.75 -0.10
C GLU A 2 1.91 -12.35 0.52
N GLN A 3 2.77 -11.48 0.00
CA GLN A 3 2.93 -10.08 0.37
C GLN A 3 1.63 -9.29 0.18
N ALA A 4 0.97 -9.44 -0.98
CA ALA A 4 -0.30 -8.77 -1.24
C ALA A 4 -1.40 -9.17 -0.24
N ARG A 5 -1.43 -10.43 0.20
CA ARG A 5 -2.37 -10.88 1.24
C ARG A 5 -2.03 -10.31 2.61
N ALA A 6 -0.73 -10.28 2.96
CA ALA A 6 -0.28 -9.67 4.21
C ALA A 6 -0.66 -8.18 4.32
N VAL A 7 -0.52 -7.42 3.21
CA VAL A 7 -0.96 -6.02 3.14
C VAL A 7 -2.46 -5.90 3.40
N LEU A 8 -3.28 -6.66 2.67
CA LEU A 8 -4.73 -6.59 2.80
C LEU A 8 -5.19 -6.93 4.23
N THR A 9 -4.63 -7.98 4.83
CA THR A 9 -4.92 -8.34 6.23
C THR A 9 -4.53 -7.24 7.22
N ARG A 10 -3.42 -6.52 6.98
CA ARG A 10 -3.04 -5.40 7.85
C ARG A 10 -3.98 -4.20 7.68
N LEU A 11 -4.39 -3.89 6.45
CA LEU A 11 -5.33 -2.82 6.17
C LEU A 11 -6.69 -3.09 6.82
N GLU A 12 -7.20 -4.32 6.73
CA GLU A 12 -8.42 -4.76 7.42
C GLU A 12 -8.31 -4.59 8.94
N ARG A 13 -7.14 -4.89 9.52
CA ARG A 13 -6.88 -4.68 10.95
C ARG A 13 -6.87 -3.19 11.32
N ILE A 14 -6.24 -2.35 10.52
CA ILE A 14 -6.21 -0.90 10.73
C ILE A 14 -7.64 -0.33 10.67
N ASP A 15 -8.45 -0.77 9.71
CA ASP A 15 -9.84 -0.36 9.60
C ASP A 15 -10.65 -0.80 10.83
N ALA A 16 -10.47 -2.04 11.30
CA ALA A 16 -11.13 -2.52 12.52
C ALA A 16 -10.72 -1.70 13.77
N LEU A 17 -9.43 -1.38 13.92
CA LEU A 17 -8.90 -0.55 15.01
C LEU A 17 -9.47 0.87 14.95
N LYS A 18 -9.59 1.44 13.74
CA LYS A 18 -10.17 2.76 13.53
C LYS A 18 -11.65 2.79 13.92
N GLN A 19 -12.42 1.76 13.58
CA GLN A 19 -13.82 1.63 14.00
C GLN A 19 -13.97 1.42 15.50
N ALA A 20 -13.00 0.79 16.14
CA ALA A 20 -12.95 0.63 17.59
C ALA A 20 -12.48 1.88 18.36
N GLU A 21 -12.24 3.01 17.66
CA GLU A 21 -11.79 4.29 18.22
C GLU A 21 -10.57 4.15 19.15
N VAL A 22 -9.64 3.25 18.81
CA VAL A 22 -8.42 3.06 19.60
C VAL A 22 -7.55 4.33 19.58
N PRO A 23 -6.66 4.52 20.57
CA PRO A 23 -5.74 5.65 20.57
C PRO A 23 -4.94 5.75 19.27
N ALA A 24 -4.74 6.98 18.76
CA ALA A 24 -4.05 7.23 17.50
C ALA A 24 -2.64 6.63 17.44
N ALA A 25 -1.97 6.47 18.59
CA ALA A 25 -0.67 5.80 18.67
C ALA A 25 -0.73 4.34 18.17
N VAL A 26 -1.80 3.62 18.49
CA VAL A 26 -1.99 2.22 18.09
C VAL A 26 -2.17 2.11 16.57
N LEU A 27 -2.94 3.02 15.98
CA LEU A 27 -3.09 3.10 14.51
C LEU A 27 -1.77 3.46 13.83
N LEU A 28 -1.02 4.39 14.41
CA LEU A 28 0.27 4.83 13.86
C LEU A 28 1.30 3.70 13.88
N ASP A 29 1.31 2.85 14.92
CA ASP A 29 2.20 1.70 15.00
C ASP A 29 1.92 0.68 13.89
N GLU A 30 0.65 0.38 13.60
CA GLU A 30 0.30 -0.51 12.49
C GLU A 30 0.69 0.08 11.12
N VAL A 31 0.53 1.39 10.93
CA VAL A 31 0.95 2.07 9.69
C VAL A 31 2.48 2.04 9.54
N ARG A 32 3.24 2.27 10.62
CA ARG A 32 4.71 2.19 10.60
C ARG A 32 5.21 0.77 10.30
N ALA A 33 4.56 -0.23 10.87
CA ALA A 33 4.86 -1.63 10.58
C ALA A 33 4.62 -1.96 9.10
N LEU A 34 3.46 -1.56 8.56
CA LEU A 34 3.12 -1.74 7.15
C LEU A 34 4.15 -1.07 6.22
N LEU A 35 4.59 0.15 6.55
CA LEU A 35 5.61 0.86 5.78
C LEU A 35 6.96 0.13 5.81
N THR A 36 7.39 -0.34 6.99
CA THR A 36 8.65 -1.09 7.15
C THR A 36 8.64 -2.38 6.34
N GLU A 37 7.52 -3.12 6.35
CA GLU A 37 7.34 -4.33 5.54
C GLU A 37 7.42 -4.02 4.04
N ALA A 38 6.77 -2.95 3.60
CA ALA A 38 6.79 -2.53 2.20
C ALA A 38 8.21 -2.12 1.75
N GLU A 39 8.94 -1.37 2.57
CA GLU A 39 10.33 -0.99 2.31
C GLU A 39 11.24 -2.22 2.20
N ALA A 40 11.06 -3.22 3.06
CA ALA A 40 11.81 -4.47 2.99
C ALA A 40 11.55 -5.23 1.69
N TRP A 41 10.30 -5.26 1.20
CA TRP A 41 9.98 -5.90 -0.07
C TRP A 41 10.55 -5.13 -1.26
N VAL A 42 10.46 -3.80 -1.26
CA VAL A 42 11.09 -2.95 -2.28
C VAL A 42 12.59 -3.18 -2.30
N GLY A 43 13.26 -3.16 -1.15
CA GLY A 43 14.71 -3.39 -1.06
C GLY A 43 15.14 -4.79 -1.51
N ALA A 44 14.31 -5.81 -1.27
CA ALA A 44 14.57 -7.17 -1.74
C ALA A 44 14.38 -7.32 -3.25
N ASP A 45 13.40 -6.64 -3.83
CA ASP A 45 13.13 -6.67 -5.28
C ASP A 45 14.12 -5.78 -6.05
N ARG A 46 14.56 -4.67 -5.45
CA ARG A 46 15.49 -3.68 -6.03
C ARG A 46 16.40 -3.04 -4.98
N PRO A 47 17.58 -3.62 -4.72
CA PRO A 47 18.55 -3.03 -3.82
C PRO A 47 19.00 -1.65 -4.32
N GLY A 48 18.85 -0.62 -3.48
CA GLY A 48 19.23 0.77 -3.77
C GLY A 48 18.08 1.71 -4.16
N GLU A 49 16.85 1.22 -4.31
CA GLU A 49 15.65 2.06 -4.49
C GLU A 49 15.17 2.58 -3.12
N THR A 50 14.91 3.89 -3.00
CA THR A 50 14.35 4.46 -1.77
C THR A 50 12.83 4.29 -1.72
N ALA A 51 12.23 4.41 -0.53
CA ALA A 51 10.77 4.38 -0.37
C ALA A 51 10.06 5.46 -1.21
N THR A 52 10.71 6.62 -1.40
CA THR A 52 10.17 7.73 -2.22
C THR A 52 10.14 7.34 -3.70
N ASP A 53 11.21 6.71 -4.20
CA ASP A 53 11.29 6.24 -5.58
C ASP A 53 10.24 5.16 -5.86
N ALA A 54 10.06 4.23 -4.91
CA ALA A 54 9.05 3.19 -5.01
C ALA A 54 7.61 3.75 -5.04
N LEU A 55 7.31 4.75 -4.21
CA LEU A 55 6.02 5.44 -4.22
C LEU A 55 5.79 6.22 -5.51
N ALA A 56 6.79 6.95 -6.01
CA ALA A 56 6.71 7.68 -7.27
C ALA A 56 6.39 6.74 -8.44
N ARG A 57 7.13 5.64 -8.56
CA ARG A 57 6.89 4.60 -9.56
C ARG A 57 5.53 3.94 -9.41
N SER A 58 5.09 3.66 -8.19
CA SER A 58 3.77 3.06 -7.95
C SER A 58 2.65 4.01 -8.34
N ARG A 59 2.81 5.31 -8.08
CA ARG A 59 1.90 6.35 -8.54
C ARG A 59 1.88 6.46 -10.06
N GLU A 60 3.03 6.39 -10.72
CA GLU A 60 3.13 6.37 -12.18
C GLU A 60 2.43 5.14 -12.78
N ALA A 61 2.67 3.94 -12.22
CA ALA A 61 2.00 2.72 -12.65
C ALA A 61 0.49 2.77 -12.45
N PHE A 62 0.02 3.32 -11.32
CA PHE A 62 -1.40 3.55 -11.04
C PHE A 62 -2.02 4.52 -12.06
N LEU A 63 -1.36 5.65 -12.32
CA LEU A 63 -1.81 6.63 -13.31
C LEU A 63 -1.72 6.10 -14.75
N ALA A 64 -0.82 5.17 -15.06
CA ALA A 64 -0.77 4.51 -16.36
C ALA A 64 -1.90 3.50 -16.54
N GLY A 65 -2.37 2.87 -15.46
CA GLY A 65 -3.52 1.95 -15.45
C GLY A 65 -4.89 2.65 -15.37
N ALA A 66 -4.96 3.82 -14.72
CA ALA A 66 -6.18 4.62 -14.60
C ALA A 66 -6.89 4.98 -15.94
N PRO A 67 -6.20 5.46 -17.00
CA PRO A 67 -6.85 5.78 -18.26
C PRO A 67 -7.40 4.55 -18.98
N ALA A 68 -6.81 3.37 -18.77
CA ALA A 68 -7.32 2.11 -19.30
C ALA A 68 -8.57 1.64 -18.54
N ALA A 69 -8.63 1.84 -17.22
CA ALA A 69 -9.79 1.52 -16.40
C ALA A 69 -10.98 2.45 -16.70
N ASP A 70 -10.74 3.75 -16.87
CA ASP A 70 -11.76 4.73 -17.23
C ASP A 70 -12.35 4.45 -18.63
N ALA A 71 -11.51 4.12 -19.62
CA ALA A 71 -11.97 3.74 -20.95
C ALA A 71 -12.82 2.46 -20.94
N ALA A 72 -12.50 1.49 -20.09
CA ALA A 72 -13.27 0.26 -19.93
C ALA A 72 -14.63 0.49 -19.22
N LEU A 73 -14.73 1.51 -18.37
CA LEU A 73 -15.98 1.89 -17.68
C LEU A 73 -16.94 2.66 -18.60
N VAL A 74 -16.42 3.50 -19.50
CA VAL A 74 -17.22 4.29 -20.46
C VAL A 74 -17.77 3.43 -21.61
N ALA A 75 -17.16 2.28 -21.88
CA ALA A 75 -17.58 1.35 -22.94
C ALA A 75 -18.69 0.35 -22.53
N ARG A 76 -19.26 0.46 -21.32
CA ARG A 76 -20.38 -0.36 -20.82
C ARG A 76 -21.67 0.44 -20.77
#